data_AF-A0A452ZLV8-F1
#
_entry.id   AF-A0A452ZLV8-F1
#
_cell.length_a   1.000
_cell.length_b   1.000
_cell.length_c   1.000
_cell.angle_alpha   90.00
_cell.angle_beta   90.00
_cell.angle_gamma   90.00
#
_symmetry.space_group_name_H-M   'P 1'
#
loop_
_entity.id
_entity.type
_entity.pdbx_description
1 polymer ?
#
loop_
_entity_poly.entity_id
_entity_poly.type
_entity_poly.pdbx_seq_one_letter_code
_entity_poly.pdbx_strand_id
1 'polypeptide(L)'
;MIVCSNPLFLSHSVQTEYALAAANGLLLAVETSLPKQKKSQAVSEFKCSVILHKRRAKVQQEPATPDIPNDVLVHIFSFLDTRSLVAAGLVCWSWNSSANDNKLWRMNYSLFFSTSHLRSSSTLVSSGVQNSHGILAQNNVDPVFDDPNLNWKEVFHKKHAGSAPVC
;
A
#
# COMPACT_ATOMS: atom_id res chain seq x y z
N MET A 1 69.42 -28.01 -26.00
CA MET A 1 68.46 -27.45 -25.03
C MET A 1 67.42 -26.69 -25.83
N ILE A 2 66.33 -27.36 -26.22
CA ILE A 2 65.23 -26.72 -26.96
C ILE A 2 64.36 -26.05 -25.91
N VAL A 3 64.39 -24.72 -25.86
CA VAL A 3 63.44 -23.96 -25.06
C VAL A 3 62.12 -23.99 -25.81
N CYS A 4 61.20 -24.87 -25.37
CA CYS A 4 59.83 -24.89 -25.86
C CYS A 4 59.17 -23.55 -25.52
N SER A 5 59.25 -22.59 -26.43
CA SER A 5 58.51 -21.33 -26.32
C SER A 5 57.04 -21.61 -26.62
N ASN A 6 56.25 -21.66 -25.57
CA ASN A 6 54.82 -21.97 -25.60
C ASN A 6 54.07 -20.93 -26.47
N PRO A 7 53.41 -21.32 -27.57
CA PRO A 7 52.72 -20.39 -28.47
C PRO A 7 51.51 -19.68 -27.84
N LEU A 8 51.01 -20.19 -26.71
CA LEU A 8 49.92 -19.59 -25.95
C LEU A 8 50.34 -18.30 -25.21
N PHE A 9 51.62 -18.13 -24.89
CA PHE A 9 52.10 -16.95 -24.14
C PHE A 9 52.27 -15.71 -25.02
N LEU A 10 52.71 -15.89 -26.28
CA LEU A 10 52.76 -14.79 -27.26
C LEU A 10 51.37 -14.33 -27.70
N SER A 11 50.37 -15.22 -27.76
CA SER A 11 49.02 -14.84 -28.14
C SER A 11 48.35 -13.93 -27.10
N HIS A 12 48.63 -14.13 -25.80
CA HIS A 12 48.05 -13.32 -24.74
C HIS A 12 48.67 -11.90 -24.70
N SER A 13 49.99 -11.78 -24.90
CA SER A 13 50.67 -10.47 -24.90
C SER A 13 50.24 -9.60 -26.08
N VAL A 14 50.12 -10.17 -27.28
CA VAL A 14 49.69 -9.44 -28.49
C VAL A 14 48.23 -8.99 -28.37
N GLN A 15 47.35 -9.81 -27.77
CA GLN A 15 45.95 -9.46 -27.55
C GLN A 15 45.79 -8.36 -26.49
N THR A 16 46.65 -8.33 -25.46
CA THR A 16 46.69 -7.23 -24.49
C THR A 16 47.20 -5.92 -25.08
N GLU A 17 48.20 -5.95 -25.95
CA GLU A 17 48.73 -4.74 -26.60
C GLU A 17 47.72 -4.15 -27.59
N TYR A 18 47.05 -4.99 -28.37
CA TYR A 18 46.00 -4.55 -29.27
C TYR A 18 44.79 -3.98 -28.52
N ALA A 19 44.37 -4.64 -27.43
CA ALA A 19 43.31 -4.14 -26.56
C ALA A 19 43.67 -2.78 -25.93
N LEU A 20 44.93 -2.62 -25.51
CA LEU A 20 45.44 -1.38 -24.93
C LEU A 20 45.51 -0.26 -25.97
N ALA A 21 45.97 -0.55 -27.19
CA ALA A 21 45.97 0.40 -28.31
C ALA A 21 44.54 0.83 -28.70
N ALA A 22 43.60 -0.13 -28.78
CA ALA A 22 42.19 0.16 -29.05
C ALA A 22 41.56 1.02 -27.94
N ALA A 23 41.82 0.70 -26.68
CA ALA A 23 41.34 1.48 -25.53
C ALA A 23 41.88 2.92 -25.55
N ASN A 24 43.17 3.10 -25.83
CA ASN A 24 43.78 4.42 -25.96
C ASN A 24 43.23 5.20 -27.16
N GLY A 25 42.97 4.52 -28.29
CA GLY A 25 42.31 5.12 -29.45
C GLY A 25 40.91 5.63 -29.13
N LEU A 26 40.12 4.87 -28.38
CA LEU A 26 38.80 5.28 -27.91
C LEU A 26 38.87 6.45 -26.93
N LEU A 27 39.82 6.43 -26.00
CA LEU A 27 40.03 7.53 -25.05
C LEU A 27 40.34 8.84 -25.79
N LEU A 28 41.27 8.79 -26.74
CA LEU A 28 41.62 9.94 -27.58
C LEU A 28 40.43 10.42 -28.41
N ALA A 29 39.65 9.51 -29.00
CA ALA A 29 38.43 9.86 -29.74
C ALA A 29 37.40 10.57 -28.84
N VAL A 30 37.22 10.13 -27.60
CA VAL A 30 36.32 10.76 -26.61
C VAL A 30 36.84 12.11 -26.13
N GLU A 31 38.16 12.31 -26.07
CA GLU A 31 38.76 13.59 -25.69
C GLU A 31 38.76 14.61 -26.83
N THR A 32 38.96 14.17 -28.07
CA THR A 32 38.97 15.02 -29.27
C THR A 32 37.56 15.41 -29.74
N SER A 33 36.58 14.51 -29.61
CA SER A 33 35.18 14.80 -29.99
C SER A 33 34.47 15.70 -28.98
N LEU A 34 34.87 15.69 -27.71
CA LEU A 34 34.22 16.43 -26.62
C LEU A 34 35.25 17.24 -25.82
N PRO A 35 35.45 18.54 -26.14
CA PRO A 35 36.25 19.42 -25.29
C PRO A 35 35.70 19.41 -23.86
N LYS A 36 36.56 19.49 -22.84
CA LYS A 36 36.19 19.35 -21.41
C LYS A 36 34.99 20.21 -20.99
N GLN A 37 34.84 21.39 -21.59
CA GLN A 37 33.69 22.29 -21.41
C GLN A 37 32.36 21.70 -21.91
N LYS A 38 32.36 20.95 -23.02
CA LYS A 38 31.15 20.29 -23.55
C LYS A 38 30.75 19.05 -22.75
N LYS A 39 31.70 18.40 -22.05
CA LYS A 39 31.40 17.28 -21.15
C LYS A 39 30.59 17.75 -19.93
N SER A 40 30.99 18.84 -19.28
CA SER A 40 30.22 19.39 -18.15
C SER A 40 28.86 19.92 -18.58
N GLN A 41 28.79 20.58 -19.74
CA GLN A 41 27.54 21.07 -20.32
C GLN A 41 26.57 19.92 -20.61
N ALA A 42 26.99 18.87 -21.32
CA ALA A 42 26.15 17.70 -21.61
C ALA A 42 25.65 17.01 -20.33
N VAL A 43 26.50 16.89 -19.30
CA VAL A 43 26.10 16.33 -18.00
C VAL A 43 25.05 17.20 -17.32
N SER A 44 25.18 18.53 -17.38
CA SER A 44 24.20 19.45 -16.79
C SER A 44 22.86 19.41 -17.54
N GLU A 45 22.88 19.38 -18.87
CA GLU A 45 21.68 19.29 -19.71
C GLU A 45 20.98 17.95 -19.53
N PHE A 46 21.72 16.85 -19.41
CA PHE A 46 21.17 15.53 -19.08
C PHE A 46 20.51 15.53 -17.71
N LYS A 47 21.16 16.07 -16.66
CA LYS A 47 20.58 16.19 -15.32
C LYS A 47 19.29 17.02 -15.35
N CYS A 48 19.31 18.17 -16.01
CA CYS A 48 18.13 19.00 -16.21
C CYS A 48 17.03 18.21 -16.92
N SER A 49 17.35 17.48 -17.98
CA SER A 49 16.39 16.65 -18.74
C SER A 49 15.80 15.52 -17.89
N VAL A 50 16.61 14.85 -17.06
CA VAL A 50 16.15 13.82 -16.11
C VAL A 50 15.24 14.41 -15.05
N ILE A 51 15.55 15.59 -14.50
CA ILE A 51 14.70 16.29 -13.54
C ILE A 51 13.38 16.70 -14.21
N LEU A 52 13.44 17.27 -15.41
CA LEU A 52 12.27 17.67 -16.18
C LEU A 52 11.39 16.46 -16.51
N HIS A 53 11.99 15.34 -16.91
CA HIS A 53 11.29 14.09 -17.16
C HIS A 53 10.64 13.54 -15.89
N LYS A 54 11.34 13.50 -14.75
CA LYS A 54 10.76 13.08 -13.45
C LYS A 54 9.62 14.00 -13.00
N ARG A 55 9.76 15.31 -13.19
CA ARG A 55 8.70 16.30 -12.90
C ARG A 55 7.50 16.09 -13.82
N ARG A 56 7.72 15.92 -15.12
CA ARG A 56 6.66 15.64 -16.10
C ARG A 56 5.97 14.31 -15.84
N ALA A 57 6.69 13.26 -15.45
CA ALA A 57 6.08 11.97 -15.07
C ALA A 57 5.20 12.07 -13.81
N LYS A 58 5.53 12.98 -12.87
CA LYS A 58 4.66 13.28 -11.73
C LYS A 58 3.46 14.17 -12.09
N VAL A 59 3.60 15.04 -13.09
CA VAL A 59 2.54 15.97 -13.53
C VAL A 59 1.60 15.34 -14.57
N GLN A 60 2.11 14.44 -15.42
CA GLN A 60 1.33 13.64 -16.39
C GLN A 60 0.86 12.32 -15.78
N GLN A 61 0.58 12.29 -14.49
CA GLN A 61 -0.18 11.22 -13.88
C GLN A 61 -1.63 11.30 -14.41
N GLU A 62 -1.84 10.80 -15.63
CA GLU A 62 -3.12 10.63 -16.36
C GLU A 62 -4.00 11.89 -16.49
N PRO A 63 -4.74 12.09 -17.59
CA PRO A 63 -5.91 12.97 -17.51
C PRO A 63 -6.79 12.42 -16.39
N ALA A 64 -6.95 13.20 -15.31
CA ALA A 64 -7.79 12.85 -14.18
C ALA A 64 -9.17 12.46 -14.71
N THR A 65 -9.41 11.15 -14.85
CA THR A 65 -10.76 10.64 -14.78
C THR A 65 -11.33 11.20 -13.48
N PRO A 66 -12.58 11.70 -13.47
CA PRO A 66 -13.14 12.25 -12.25
C PRO A 66 -13.18 11.12 -11.22
N ASP A 67 -12.17 11.12 -10.34
CA ASP A 67 -12.05 10.15 -9.27
C ASP A 67 -13.27 10.35 -8.38
N ILE A 68 -13.94 9.25 -8.04
CA ILE A 68 -15.13 9.30 -7.18
C ILE A 68 -14.71 9.93 -5.84
N PRO A 69 -15.42 10.96 -5.35
CA PRO A 69 -15.13 11.57 -4.06
C PRO A 69 -15.09 10.54 -2.93
N ASN A 70 -14.18 10.73 -1.97
CA ASN A 70 -13.95 9.78 -0.88
C ASN A 70 -15.21 9.51 -0.05
N ASP A 71 -16.02 10.53 0.22
CA ASP A 71 -17.30 10.44 0.92
C ASP A 71 -18.31 9.56 0.17
N VAL A 72 -18.33 9.66 -1.16
CA VAL A 72 -19.18 8.81 -2.01
C VAL A 72 -18.69 7.37 -1.98
N LEU A 73 -17.37 7.12 -2.02
CA LEU A 73 -16.82 5.77 -1.86
C LEU A 73 -17.15 5.17 -0.49
N VAL A 74 -16.98 5.93 0.60
CA VAL A 74 -17.34 5.48 1.96
C VAL A 74 -18.84 5.17 2.05
N HIS A 75 -19.69 5.98 1.40
CA HIS A 75 -21.12 5.72 1.33
C HIS A 75 -21.44 4.44 0.54
N ILE A 76 -20.82 4.20 -0.61
CA ILE A 76 -20.99 2.95 -1.36
C ILE A 76 -20.52 1.76 -0.52
N PHE A 77 -19.38 1.89 0.16
CA PHE A 77 -18.81 0.83 0.99
C PHE A 77 -19.65 0.53 2.23
N SER A 78 -20.52 1.45 2.67
CA SER A 78 -21.48 1.20 3.76
C SER A 78 -22.46 0.06 3.49
N PHE A 79 -22.69 -0.27 2.22
CA PHE A 79 -23.58 -1.36 1.80
C PHE A 79 -22.87 -2.70 1.65
N LEU A 80 -21.53 -2.74 1.75
CA LEU A 80 -20.75 -3.96 1.58
C LEU A 80 -20.72 -4.79 2.86
N ASP A 81 -20.76 -6.13 2.72
CA ASP A 81 -20.42 -7.03 3.83
C ASP A 81 -18.93 -6.92 4.16
N THR A 82 -18.53 -7.40 5.34
CA THR A 82 -17.15 -7.28 5.83
C THR A 82 -16.13 -7.91 4.89
N ARG A 83 -16.47 -9.01 4.22
CA ARG A 83 -15.61 -9.66 3.23
C ARG A 83 -15.44 -8.80 1.98
N SER A 84 -16.53 -8.27 1.43
CA SER A 84 -16.48 -7.39 0.26
C SER A 84 -15.79 -6.06 0.57
N LEU A 85 -15.95 -5.54 1.79
CA LEU A 85 -15.25 -4.33 2.25
C LEU A 85 -13.73 -4.53 2.29
N VAL A 86 -13.26 -5.67 2.82
CA VAL A 86 -11.83 -6.02 2.80
C VAL A 86 -11.33 -6.17 1.37
N ALA A 87 -12.10 -6.84 0.50
CA ALA A 87 -11.73 -6.99 -0.91
C ALA A 87 -11.64 -5.63 -1.64
N ALA A 88 -12.57 -4.71 -1.38
CA ALA A 88 -12.54 -3.36 -1.92
C ALA A 88 -11.26 -2.61 -1.52
N GLY A 89 -10.79 -2.80 -0.28
CA GLY A 89 -9.53 -2.21 0.19
C GLY A 89 -8.27 -2.69 -0.54
N LEU A 90 -8.34 -3.78 -1.30
CA LEU A 90 -7.21 -4.33 -2.07
C LEU A 90 -7.16 -3.83 -3.53
N VAL A 91 -8.15 -3.07 -3.99
CA VAL A 91 -8.28 -2.66 -5.40
C VAL A 91 -7.25 -1.60 -5.80
N CYS A 92 -7.23 -0.46 -5.09
CA CYS A 92 -6.30 0.64 -5.36
C CYS A 92 -6.08 1.49 -4.10
N TRP A 93 -5.17 2.46 -4.17
CA TRP A 93 -4.83 3.30 -3.00
C TRP A 93 -6.01 4.14 -2.49
N SER A 94 -6.80 4.73 -3.40
CA SER A 94 -7.99 5.52 -3.04
C SER A 94 -9.08 4.66 -2.37
N TRP A 95 -9.32 3.47 -2.91
CA TRP A 95 -10.26 2.51 -2.33
C TRP A 95 -9.77 1.97 -0.98
N ASN A 96 -8.47 1.68 -0.85
CA ASN A 96 -7.88 1.31 0.43
C ASN A 96 -8.07 2.41 1.48
N SER A 97 -7.85 3.67 1.12
CA SER A 97 -8.07 4.80 2.04
C SER A 97 -9.53 4.86 2.50
N SER A 98 -10.48 4.76 1.56
CA SER A 98 -11.91 4.83 1.85
C SER A 98 -12.42 3.61 2.63
N ALA A 99 -11.93 2.41 2.32
CA ALA A 99 -12.29 1.16 2.99
C ALA A 99 -11.73 1.05 4.42
N ASN A 100 -10.74 1.88 4.79
CA ASN A 100 -10.21 1.97 6.15
C ASN A 100 -10.88 3.08 6.99
N ASP A 101 -11.98 3.69 6.50
CA ASP A 101 -12.70 4.71 7.27
C ASP A 101 -13.19 4.18 8.63
N ASN A 102 -12.86 4.90 9.70
CA ASN A 102 -13.11 4.43 11.06
C ASN A 102 -14.61 4.39 11.41
N LYS A 103 -15.42 5.30 10.83
CA LYS A 103 -16.88 5.34 11.06
C LYS A 103 -17.55 4.18 10.35
N LEU A 104 -17.07 3.83 9.16
CA LEU A 104 -17.51 2.66 8.41
C LEU A 104 -17.29 1.35 9.19
N TRP A 105 -16.10 1.16 9.77
CA TRP A 105 -15.81 -0.02 10.61
C TRP A 105 -16.59 -0.03 11.92
N ARG A 106 -16.83 1.14 12.54
CA ARG A 106 -17.72 1.26 13.71
C ARG A 106 -19.14 0.79 13.41
N MET A 107 -19.71 1.27 12.31
CA MET A 107 -21.05 0.88 11.88
C MET A 107 -21.14 -0.62 11.55
N ASN A 108 -20.13 -1.16 10.85
CA ASN A 108 -20.05 -2.60 10.57
C ASN A 108 -19.96 -3.43 11.85
N TYR A 109 -19.18 -2.99 12.83
CA TYR A 109 -19.09 -3.62 14.16
C TYR A 109 -20.45 -3.63 14.85
N SER A 110 -21.16 -2.50 14.91
CA SER A 110 -22.51 -2.45 15.47
C SER A 110 -23.47 -3.37 14.72
N LEU A 111 -23.47 -3.39 13.38
CA LEU A 111 -24.36 -4.28 12.63
C LEU A 111 -24.06 -5.77 12.90
N PHE A 112 -22.79 -6.16 12.88
CA PHE A 112 -22.37 -7.55 13.08
C PHE A 112 -22.57 -8.03 14.52
N PHE A 113 -22.30 -7.18 15.52
CA PHE A 113 -22.29 -7.58 16.93
C PHE A 113 -23.51 -7.10 17.72
N SER A 114 -24.17 -5.98 17.37
CA SER A 114 -25.40 -5.53 18.06
C SER A 114 -26.61 -6.42 17.77
N THR A 115 -26.60 -7.19 16.68
CA THR A 115 -27.64 -8.20 16.40
C THR A 115 -27.61 -9.40 17.37
N SER A 116 -26.59 -9.51 18.22
CA SER A 116 -26.50 -10.55 19.25
C SER A 116 -27.38 -10.29 20.48
N HIS A 117 -27.83 -9.05 20.73
CA HIS A 117 -28.72 -8.75 21.87
C HIS A 117 -30.20 -8.94 21.57
N LEU A 118 -30.64 -8.81 20.32
CA LEU A 118 -32.06 -8.96 19.96
C LEU A 118 -32.49 -10.44 19.85
N ARG A 119 -31.55 -11.36 19.58
CA ARG A 119 -31.86 -12.79 19.50
C ARG A 119 -32.07 -13.47 20.86
N SER A 120 -31.72 -12.78 21.95
CA SER A 120 -31.85 -13.29 23.33
C SER A 120 -33.10 -12.81 24.07
N SER A 121 -33.97 -12.03 23.42
CA SER A 121 -35.20 -11.49 24.04
C SER A 121 -36.50 -12.05 23.45
N SER A 122 -36.44 -13.17 22.73
CA SER A 122 -37.64 -13.93 22.36
C SER A 122 -37.90 -15.08 23.34
N THR A 123 -38.04 -14.77 24.63
CA THR A 123 -38.79 -15.64 25.55
C THR A 123 -40.14 -14.99 25.78
N LEU A 124 -41.16 -15.56 25.14
CA LEU A 124 -42.57 -15.30 25.42
C LEU A 124 -42.81 -15.45 26.94
N VAL A 125 -43.08 -14.35 27.65
CA VAL A 125 -43.69 -14.40 28.97
C VAL A 125 -45.17 -14.11 28.83
N SER A 126 -45.94 -15.19 28.97
CA SER A 126 -47.37 -15.20 29.24
C SER A 126 -47.65 -14.66 30.65
N SER A 127 -48.60 -13.72 30.74
CA SER A 127 -49.52 -13.43 31.86
C SER A 127 -48.97 -13.11 33.27
N GLY A 128 -49.36 -11.93 33.82
CA GLY A 128 -49.54 -11.75 35.27
C GLY A 128 -48.98 -10.48 35.95
N VAL A 129 -49.79 -9.41 36.01
CA VAL A 129 -50.10 -8.57 37.20
C VAL A 129 -48.96 -8.08 38.15
N GLN A 130 -48.71 -6.76 38.07
CA GLN A 130 -48.47 -5.73 39.14
C GLN A 130 -47.16 -5.61 39.98
N ASN A 131 -46.65 -4.37 39.95
CA ASN A 131 -46.06 -3.53 41.02
C ASN A 131 -44.55 -3.54 41.33
N SER A 132 -43.92 -2.39 40.99
CA SER A 132 -42.91 -1.61 41.72
C SER A 132 -41.87 -2.33 42.61
N HIS A 133 -40.60 -2.37 42.16
CA HIS A 133 -39.47 -1.63 42.76
C HIS A 133 -38.20 -1.91 41.94
N GLY A 134 -37.28 -0.93 41.94
CA GLY A 134 -36.22 -0.79 40.94
C GLY A 134 -35.35 -2.02 40.65
N ILE A 135 -35.10 -2.23 39.37
CA ILE A 135 -33.86 -2.81 38.88
C ILE A 135 -33.41 -1.89 37.75
N LEU A 136 -32.45 -1.03 38.04
CA LEU A 136 -31.65 -0.37 37.02
C LEU A 136 -31.04 -1.49 36.18
N ALA A 137 -31.61 -1.73 35.00
CA ALA A 137 -30.94 -2.49 33.96
C ALA A 137 -29.68 -1.71 33.62
N GLN A 138 -28.57 -2.07 34.28
CA GLN A 138 -27.23 -1.70 33.88
C GLN A 138 -27.06 -2.29 32.48
N ASN A 139 -27.40 -1.48 31.48
CA ASN A 139 -26.95 -1.68 30.12
C ASN A 139 -25.43 -1.68 30.20
N ASN A 140 -24.83 -2.88 30.18
CA ASN A 140 -23.41 -3.05 29.98
C ASN A 140 -23.12 -2.71 28.51
N VAL A 141 -23.26 -1.43 28.20
CA VAL A 141 -22.71 -0.85 26.98
C VAL A 141 -21.22 -0.77 27.29
N ASP A 142 -20.41 -1.60 26.64
CA ASP A 142 -18.96 -1.51 26.71
C ASP A 142 -18.58 -0.01 26.62
N PRO A 143 -17.79 0.56 27.56
CA PRO A 143 -17.49 2.00 27.62
C PRO A 143 -16.60 2.49 26.46
N VAL A 144 -16.52 1.73 25.38
CA VAL A 144 -15.60 1.83 24.25
C VAL A 144 -16.12 2.77 23.15
N PHE A 145 -17.37 3.23 23.22
CA PHE A 145 -18.01 3.95 22.11
C PHE A 145 -17.53 5.40 21.89
N ASP A 146 -16.87 6.02 22.87
CA ASP A 146 -16.56 7.45 22.84
C ASP A 146 -15.07 7.80 22.69
N ASP A 147 -14.17 6.82 22.53
CA ASP A 147 -12.75 7.14 22.24
C ASP A 147 -12.57 7.49 20.75
N PRO A 148 -12.22 8.76 20.41
CA PRO A 148 -11.99 9.17 19.02
C PRO A 148 -10.75 8.54 18.40
N ASN A 149 -9.82 8.02 19.21
CA ASN A 149 -8.57 7.39 18.74
C ASN A 149 -8.71 5.87 18.52
N LEU A 150 -9.87 5.31 18.84
CA LEU A 150 -10.09 3.87 18.72
C LEU A 150 -10.16 3.44 17.26
N ASN A 151 -9.29 2.50 16.88
CA ASN A 151 -9.29 1.87 15.56
C ASN A 151 -10.33 0.73 15.51
N TRP A 152 -11.52 1.03 14.96
CA TRP A 152 -12.63 0.08 14.91
C TRP A 152 -12.35 -1.16 14.05
N LYS A 153 -11.46 -1.06 13.06
CA LYS A 153 -11.05 -2.21 12.25
C LYS A 153 -10.28 -3.23 13.08
N GLU A 154 -9.37 -2.76 13.93
CA GLU A 154 -8.62 -3.63 14.84
C GLU A 154 -9.53 -4.26 15.91
N VAL A 155 -10.47 -3.49 16.47
CA VAL A 155 -11.48 -4.01 17.41
C VAL A 155 -12.32 -5.10 16.75
N PHE A 156 -12.76 -4.88 15.51
CA PHE A 156 -13.50 -5.86 14.73
C PHE A 156 -12.68 -7.15 14.53
N HIS A 157 -11.42 -7.04 14.08
CA HIS A 157 -10.55 -8.19 13.89
C HIS A 157 -10.31 -8.97 15.18
N LYS A 158 -10.04 -8.29 16.30
CA LYS A 158 -9.81 -8.91 17.61
C LYS A 158 -11.04 -9.71 18.07
N LYS A 159 -12.23 -9.13 17.95
CA LYS A 159 -13.49 -9.80 18.33
C LYS A 159 -13.81 -10.98 17.41
N HIS A 160 -13.56 -10.83 16.11
CA HIS A 160 -13.79 -11.88 15.12
C HIS A 160 -12.80 -13.05 15.28
N ALA A 161 -11.52 -12.78 15.57
CA ALA A 161 -10.51 -13.80 15.84
C ALA A 161 -10.80 -14.61 17.11
N GLY A 162 -11.33 -13.96 18.16
CA GLY A 162 -11.74 -14.63 19.40
C GLY A 162 -13.04 -15.43 19.31
N SER A 163 -13.77 -15.34 18.19
CA SER A 163 -15.02 -16.08 17.95
C SER A 163 -14.86 -17.24 16.96
N ALA A 164 -13.65 -17.46 16.43
CA ALA A 164 -13.37 -18.61 15.59
C ALA A 164 -13.41 -19.89 16.45
N PRO A 165 -14.22 -20.90 16.10
CA PRO A 165 -14.18 -22.17 16.81
C PRO A 165 -12.77 -22.74 16.68
N VAL A 166 -12.19 -23.08 17.82
CA VAL A 166 -11.00 -23.93 17.88
C VAL A 166 -11.43 -25.28 17.30
N CYS A 167 -11.03 -25.55 16.07
CA CYS A 167 -11.13 -26.88 15.48
C CYS A 167 -10.08 -27.80 16.10
#